data_AF-A0A1B6HXG7-F1
#
_entry.id   AF-A0A1B6HXG7-F1
#
_cell.length_a   1.000
_cell.length_b   1.000
_cell.length_c   1.000
_cell.angle_alpha   90.00
_cell.angle_beta   90.00
_cell.angle_gamma   90.00
#
_symmetry.space_group_name_H-M   'P 1'
#
loop_
_entity.id
_entity.type
_entity.pdbx_description
1 polymer ?
#
loop_
_entity_poly.entity_id
_entity_poly.type
_entity_poly.pdbx_seq_one_letter_code
_entity_poly.pdbx_strand_id
1 'polypeptide(L)'
;CVVNHLGPYKVAWIKSVSKAILAIHTHLVAHNNRLSVTHNGHNTWKLMVSNVQKNDSGTYMCQINTDPMRSQMGYLEVVIPPDILNENGPDDYVAVEGGSVRVRCKATGVPEPTVLWRREDSQSIVLRTEATREK
;
A
#
# COMPACT_ATOMS: atom_id res chain seq x y z
N CYS A 1 -4.66 9.27 -17.54
CA CYS A 1 -6.01 9.50 -18.06
C CYS A 1 -5.89 9.87 -19.53
N VAL A 2 -6.52 9.09 -20.40
CA VAL A 2 -6.47 9.31 -21.85
C VAL A 2 -7.82 9.85 -22.31
N VAL A 3 -7.83 11.03 -22.93
CA VAL A 3 -9.05 11.70 -23.41
C VAL A 3 -8.87 12.13 -24.85
N ASN A 4 -9.64 11.54 -25.76
CA ASN A 4 -9.63 11.92 -27.16
C ASN A 4 -10.62 13.07 -27.41
N HIS A 5 -10.29 13.96 -28.36
CA HIS A 5 -11.14 15.09 -28.77
C HIS A 5 -11.55 16.01 -27.61
N LEU A 6 -10.60 16.39 -26.74
CA LEU A 6 -10.90 17.20 -25.55
C LEU A 6 -11.49 18.58 -25.88
N GLY A 7 -11.09 19.20 -27.00
CA GLY A 7 -11.62 20.50 -27.41
C GLY A 7 -11.43 21.59 -26.33
N PRO A 8 -12.49 22.35 -25.97
CA PRO A 8 -12.40 23.41 -24.95
C PRO A 8 -12.52 22.89 -23.50
N TYR A 9 -12.79 21.60 -23.32
CA TYR A 9 -12.96 21.00 -22.01
C TYR A 9 -11.62 20.86 -21.29
N LYS A 10 -11.66 20.67 -19.97
CA LYS A 10 -10.51 20.52 -19.09
C LYS A 10 -10.61 19.22 -18.31
N VAL A 11 -9.46 18.59 -18.14
CA VAL A 11 -9.29 17.40 -17.29
C VAL A 11 -8.96 17.85 -15.87
N ALA A 12 -9.60 17.28 -14.86
CA ALA A 12 -9.30 17.49 -13.46
C ALA A 12 -8.92 16.15 -12.79
N TRP A 13 -7.94 16.21 -11.89
CA TRP A 13 -7.58 15.10 -11.01
C TRP A 13 -8.18 15.34 -9.63
N ILE A 14 -8.89 14.35 -9.11
CA ILE A 14 -9.65 14.47 -7.86
C ILE A 14 -9.42 13.21 -7.03
N LYS A 15 -9.16 13.35 -5.73
CA LYS A 15 -9.13 12.20 -4.81
C LYS A 15 -10.58 11.79 -4.52
N SER A 16 -10.98 10.59 -4.92
CA SER A 16 -12.41 10.20 -5.00
C SER A 16 -13.11 10.18 -3.65
N VAL A 17 -12.40 9.79 -2.58
CA VAL A 17 -12.97 9.68 -1.22
C VAL A 17 -13.15 11.07 -0.59
N SER A 18 -12.11 11.91 -0.59
CA SER A 18 -12.16 13.24 0.02
C SER A 18 -12.76 14.32 -0.87
N LYS A 19 -13.05 13.99 -2.15
CA LYS A 19 -13.47 14.95 -3.19
C LYS A 19 -12.51 16.14 -3.35
N ALA A 20 -11.27 16.01 -2.90
CA ALA A 20 -10.27 17.06 -3.01
C ALA A 20 -9.76 17.17 -4.45
N ILE A 21 -9.82 18.37 -5.01
CA ILE A 21 -9.24 18.67 -6.32
C ILE A 21 -7.72 18.73 -6.17
N LEU A 22 -7.03 17.86 -6.88
CA LEU A 22 -5.57 17.77 -6.89
C LEU A 22 -4.97 18.69 -7.94
N ALA A 23 -5.56 18.69 -9.13
CA ALA A 23 -5.09 19.46 -10.26
C ALA A 23 -6.19 19.70 -11.29
N ILE A 24 -6.04 20.76 -12.07
CA ILE A 24 -6.88 21.08 -13.22
C ILE A 24 -5.97 21.37 -14.42
N HIS A 25 -6.17 20.62 -15.49
CA HIS A 25 -5.38 20.68 -16.71
C HIS A 25 -3.88 20.44 -16.41
N THR A 26 -3.02 21.45 -16.59
CA THR A 26 -1.58 21.41 -16.28
C THR A 26 -1.21 22.12 -14.97
N HIS A 27 -2.20 22.57 -14.19
CA HIS A 27 -1.99 23.33 -12.98
C HIS A 27 -2.34 22.49 -11.75
N LEU A 28 -1.41 22.39 -10.79
CA LEU A 28 -1.68 21.83 -9.48
C LEU A 28 -2.52 22.81 -8.67
N VAL A 29 -3.53 22.26 -7.98
CA VAL A 29 -4.39 23.01 -7.04
C VAL A 29 -4.09 22.58 -5.61
N ALA A 30 -3.77 21.30 -5.39
CA ALA A 30 -3.42 20.78 -4.08
C ALA A 30 -2.06 21.32 -3.59
N HIS A 31 -2.02 21.69 -2.32
CA HIS A 31 -0.79 22.08 -1.62
C HIS A 31 0.00 20.83 -1.19
N ASN A 32 0.58 20.12 -2.15
CA ASN A 32 1.41 18.95 -1.91
C ASN A 32 2.58 18.90 -2.91
N ASN A 33 3.79 19.19 -2.41
CA ASN A 33 5.01 19.25 -3.21
C ASN A 33 5.41 17.91 -3.84
N ARG A 34 4.80 16.80 -3.42
CA ARG A 34 5.03 15.47 -4.00
C ARG A 34 4.20 15.23 -5.26
N LEU A 35 3.15 16.02 -5.49
CA LEU A 35 2.29 15.90 -6.66
C LEU A 35 2.86 16.71 -7.82
N SER A 36 2.77 16.15 -9.02
CA SER A 36 3.00 16.87 -10.28
C SER A 36 2.03 16.39 -11.34
N VAL A 37 1.77 17.24 -12.34
CA VAL A 37 0.92 16.88 -13.47
C VAL A 37 1.67 17.11 -14.76
N THR A 38 1.60 16.13 -15.64
CA THR A 38 2.19 16.20 -16.97
C THR A 38 1.13 15.92 -18.03
N HIS A 39 1.29 16.57 -19.18
CA HIS A 39 0.47 16.38 -20.37
C HIS A 39 1.40 16.09 -21.54
N ASN A 40 1.06 15.10 -22.37
CA ASN A 40 1.91 14.70 -23.50
C ASN A 40 1.72 15.53 -24.77
N GLY A 41 0.91 16.60 -24.74
CA GLY A 41 0.62 17.43 -25.92
C GLY A 41 -0.44 16.87 -26.86
N HIS A 42 -1.01 15.69 -26.57
CA HIS A 42 -1.95 15.02 -27.45
C HIS A 42 -3.26 14.71 -26.73
N ASN A 43 -3.28 13.64 -25.94
CA ASN A 43 -4.51 13.11 -25.34
C ASN A 43 -4.28 12.48 -23.96
N THR A 44 -3.10 12.60 -23.37
CA THR A 44 -2.78 11.91 -22.11
C THR A 44 -2.37 12.90 -21.04
N TRP A 45 -3.16 12.92 -19.96
CA TRP A 45 -2.88 13.63 -18.72
C TRP A 45 -2.43 12.62 -17.67
N LYS A 46 -1.33 12.91 -16.98
CA LYS A 46 -0.78 12.05 -15.92
C LYS A 46 -0.65 12.85 -14.64
N LEU A 47 -1.19 12.31 -13.55
CA LEU A 47 -0.86 12.73 -12.20
C LEU A 47 0.29 11.86 -11.72
N MET A 48 1.35 12.48 -11.22
CA MET A 48 2.51 11.81 -10.67
C MET A 48 2.60 12.12 -9.18
N VAL A 49 2.84 11.08 -8.39
CA VAL A 49 3.08 11.18 -6.95
C VAL A 49 4.51 10.69 -6.69
N SER A 50 5.38 11.60 -6.29
CA SER A 50 6.76 11.29 -5.92
C SER A 50 6.86 10.90 -4.44
N ASN A 51 7.88 10.10 -4.08
CA ASN A 51 8.09 9.62 -2.72
C ASN A 51 6.77 9.10 -2.07
N VAL A 52 6.18 8.09 -2.71
CA VAL A 52 4.85 7.56 -2.39
C VAL A 52 4.82 7.05 -0.94
N GLN A 53 3.74 7.35 -0.24
CA GLN A 53 3.52 7.01 1.16
C GLN A 53 2.25 6.16 1.30
N LYS A 54 2.13 5.41 2.41
CA LYS A 54 0.95 4.57 2.69
C LYS A 54 -0.39 5.32 2.57
N ASN A 55 -0.42 6.61 2.92
CA ASN A 55 -1.62 7.45 2.87
C ASN A 55 -2.01 7.95 1.46
N ASP A 56 -1.15 7.72 0.46
CA ASP A 56 -1.45 8.00 -0.94
C ASP A 56 -2.32 6.90 -1.55
N SER A 57 -2.35 5.70 -0.95
CA SER A 57 -3.26 4.63 -1.36
C SER A 57 -4.71 5.12 -1.42
N GLY A 58 -5.43 4.70 -2.44
CA GLY A 58 -6.83 5.02 -2.61
C GLY A 58 -7.22 5.32 -4.06
N THR A 59 -8.50 5.69 -4.22
CA THR A 59 -9.09 5.92 -5.53
C THR A 59 -8.84 7.36 -6.01
N TYR A 60 -8.18 7.48 -7.15
CA TYR A 60 -7.99 8.74 -7.89
C TYR A 60 -8.95 8.78 -9.07
N MET A 61 -9.53 9.94 -9.31
CA MET A 61 -10.49 10.17 -10.38
C MET A 61 -9.97 11.21 -11.36
N CYS A 62 -10.04 10.87 -12.63
CA CYS A 62 -9.92 11.82 -13.73
C CYS A 62 -11.33 12.24 -14.16
N GLN A 63 -11.62 13.53 -14.13
CA GLN A 63 -12.93 14.07 -14.46
C GLN A 63 -12.81 15.11 -15.58
N ILE A 64 -13.81 15.19 -16.46
CA ILE A 64 -13.89 16.16 -17.55
C ILE A 64 -15.14 17.00 -17.35
N ASN A 65 -15.02 18.31 -17.45
CA ASN A 65 -16.10 19.29 -17.29
C ASN A 65 -17.09 19.34 -18.48
N THR A 66 -17.44 18.19 -19.05
CA THR A 66 -18.55 18.07 -20.01
C THR A 66 -19.89 18.21 -19.30
N ASP A 67 -20.96 18.41 -20.06
CA ASP A 67 -22.32 18.33 -19.57
C ASP A 67 -23.07 17.20 -20.32
N PRO A 68 -23.41 16.08 -19.66
CA PRO A 68 -23.11 15.74 -18.27
C PRO A 68 -21.62 15.45 -18.04
N MET A 69 -21.18 15.61 -16.79
CA MET A 69 -19.79 15.41 -16.40
C MET A 69 -19.36 13.95 -16.61
N ARG A 70 -18.20 13.76 -17.26
CA ARG A 70 -17.62 12.42 -17.50
C ARG A 70 -16.45 12.17 -16.56
N SER A 71 -16.26 10.94 -16.10
CA SER A 71 -15.14 10.60 -15.22
C SER A 71 -14.69 9.15 -15.36
N GLN A 72 -13.44 8.89 -14.99
CA GLN A 72 -12.84 7.57 -14.87
C GLN A 72 -12.07 7.50 -13.54
N MET A 73 -12.13 6.36 -12.87
CA MET A 73 -11.43 6.12 -11.60
C MET A 73 -10.33 5.07 -11.77
N GLY A 74 -9.28 5.20 -10.96
CA GLY A 74 -8.24 4.18 -10.78
C GLY A 74 -7.84 4.09 -9.31
N TYR A 75 -7.51 2.88 -8.85
CA TYR A 75 -7.03 2.65 -7.50
C TYR A 75 -5.50 2.61 -7.49
N LEU A 76 -4.88 3.42 -6.63
CA LEU A 76 -3.46 3.34 -6.33
C LEU A 76 -3.30 2.50 -5.06
N GLU A 77 -2.58 1.39 -5.17
CA GLU A 77 -2.20 0.57 -4.03
C GLU A 77 -0.70 0.77 -3.73
N VAL A 78 -0.40 1.19 -2.51
CA VAL A 78 0.97 1.33 -2.02
C VAL A 78 1.31 0.11 -1.17
N VAL A 79 2.24 -0.70 -1.67
CA VAL A 79 2.79 -1.86 -0.97
C VAL A 79 4.05 -1.49 -0.20
N ILE A 80 4.25 -2.13 0.95
CA ILE A 80 5.39 -1.92 1.83
C ILE A 80 6.05 -3.28 2.05
N PRO A 81 7.35 -3.43 1.76
CA PRO A 81 8.05 -4.69 1.95
C PRO A 81 8.00 -5.15 3.41
N PRO A 82 8.03 -6.47 3.66
CA PRO A 82 8.09 -6.99 5.01
C PRO A 82 9.36 -6.52 5.76
N ASP A 83 9.19 -6.12 7.01
CA ASP A 83 10.29 -5.80 7.94
C ASP A 83 10.08 -6.55 9.26
N ILE A 84 11.12 -7.26 9.73
CA ILE A 84 11.06 -8.04 10.96
C ILE A 84 11.23 -7.08 12.12
N LEU A 85 10.22 -7.00 12.99
CA LEU A 85 10.28 -6.18 14.17
C LEU A 85 11.16 -6.85 15.21
N ASN A 86 12.28 -6.19 15.52
CA ASN A 86 13.02 -6.42 16.76
C ASN A 86 12.21 -5.83 17.92
N GLU A 87 11.14 -6.52 18.32
CA GLU A 87 10.60 -6.31 19.66
C GLU A 87 11.72 -6.66 20.65
N ASN A 88 11.80 -5.98 21.80
CA ASN A 88 12.82 -6.16 22.84
C ASN A 88 12.82 -7.57 23.51
N GLY A 89 12.64 -8.63 22.72
CA GLY A 89 12.86 -10.01 23.10
C GLY A 89 14.33 -10.38 22.96
N PRO A 90 14.73 -11.48 23.61
CA PRO A 90 16.10 -11.97 23.51
C PRO A 90 16.36 -12.55 22.11
N ASP A 91 17.57 -12.30 21.57
CA ASP A 91 18.03 -12.87 20.30
C ASP A 91 18.10 -14.40 20.38
N ASP A 92 18.50 -14.91 21.55
CA ASP A 92 18.60 -16.33 21.84
C ASP A 92 17.62 -16.75 22.94
N TYR A 93 16.98 -17.89 22.74
CA TYR A 93 16.09 -18.48 23.73
C TYR A 93 16.75 -19.68 24.39
N VAL A 94 16.73 -19.72 25.73
CA VAL A 94 17.24 -20.83 26.53
C VAL A 94 16.08 -21.51 27.25
N ALA A 95 16.04 -22.83 27.18
CA ALA A 95 15.11 -23.65 27.95
C ALA A 95 15.83 -24.88 28.52
N VAL A 96 15.40 -25.31 29.70
CA VAL A 96 15.85 -26.57 30.30
C VAL A 96 15.26 -27.76 29.54
N GLU A 97 15.94 -28.90 29.57
CA GLU A 97 15.41 -30.13 29.00
C GLU A 97 14.06 -30.48 29.64
N GLY A 98 13.06 -30.81 28.81
CA GLY A 98 11.68 -31.03 29.25
C GLY A 98 10.88 -29.74 29.54
N GLY A 99 11.51 -28.56 29.51
CA GLY A 99 10.85 -27.27 29.58
C GLY A 99 10.17 -26.85 28.26
N SER A 100 9.56 -25.67 28.28
CA SER A 100 8.88 -25.08 27.12
C SER A 100 9.46 -23.71 26.76
N VAL A 101 9.52 -23.41 25.47
CA VAL A 101 10.02 -22.15 24.93
C VAL A 101 9.07 -21.64 23.86
N ARG A 102 8.82 -20.32 23.85
CA ARG A 102 7.97 -19.67 22.86
C ARG A 102 8.76 -18.64 22.09
N VAL A 103 9.25 -19.05 20.93
CA VAL A 103 9.91 -18.17 19.97
C VAL A 103 8.84 -17.31 19.29
N ARG A 104 9.05 -15.99 19.23
CA ARG A 104 8.10 -15.05 18.61
C ARG A 104 8.81 -14.28 17.51
N CYS A 105 8.15 -14.13 16.38
CA CYS A 105 8.58 -13.27 15.29
C CYS A 105 7.36 -12.45 14.87
N LYS A 106 7.53 -11.13 14.88
CA LYS A 106 6.55 -10.20 14.33
C LYS A 106 7.19 -9.50 13.16
N ALA A 107 6.44 -9.37 12.08
CA ALA A 107 6.87 -8.61 10.92
C ALA A 107 5.78 -7.60 10.58
N THR A 108 6.16 -6.46 10.02
CA THR A 108 5.23 -5.47 9.47
C THR A 108 5.38 -5.41 7.97
N GLY A 109 4.34 -5.00 7.25
CA GLY A 109 4.34 -4.91 5.81
C GLY A 109 2.96 -4.57 5.28
N VAL A 110 2.86 -4.26 3.99
CA VAL A 110 1.57 -4.10 3.29
C VAL A 110 1.66 -4.84 1.96
N PRO A 111 0.88 -5.91 1.74
CA PRO A 111 -0.07 -6.53 2.69
C PRO A 111 0.63 -7.15 3.92
N GLU A 112 -0.16 -7.50 4.94
CA GLU A 112 0.35 -8.10 6.18
C GLU A 112 1.18 -9.38 5.87
N PRO A 113 2.44 -9.46 6.34
CA PRO A 113 3.33 -10.56 6.01
C PRO A 113 2.95 -11.85 6.75
N THR A 114 3.21 -12.99 6.11
CA THR A 114 3.07 -14.31 6.73
C THR A 114 4.40 -14.74 7.33
N VAL A 115 4.40 -15.14 8.60
CA VAL A 115 5.59 -15.63 9.30
C VAL A 115 5.67 -17.15 9.20
N LEU A 116 6.79 -17.67 8.70
CA LEU A 116 7.06 -19.09 8.56
C LEU A 116 8.34 -19.46 9.33
N TRP A 117 8.27 -20.55 10.08
CA TRP A 117 9.39 -21.08 10.85
C TRP A 117 10.01 -22.27 10.13
N ARG A 118 11.34 -22.31 10.10
CA ARG A 118 12.12 -23.44 9.59
C ARG A 118 13.35 -23.64 10.47
N ARG A 119 13.82 -24.88 10.56
CA ARG A 119 15.13 -25.16 11.14
C ARG A 119 16.20 -24.91 10.08
N GLU A 120 17.36 -24.44 10.51
CA GLU A 120 18.50 -24.19 9.63
C GLU A 120 19.01 -25.49 8.98
N ASP A 121 19.01 -26.59 9.74
CA ASP A 121 19.35 -27.94 9.28
C ASP A 121 18.27 -28.60 8.40
N SER A 122 17.22 -27.87 8.04
CA SER A 122 16.08 -28.36 7.24
C SER A 122 15.30 -29.52 7.86
N GLN A 123 15.54 -29.87 9.12
CA GLN A 123 14.72 -30.85 9.83
C GLN A 123 13.33 -30.28 10.15
N SER A 124 12.35 -31.16 10.35
CA SER A 124 11.00 -30.75 10.75
C SER A 124 10.99 -30.19 12.18
N ILE A 125 10.15 -29.18 12.41
CA ILE A 125 9.83 -28.68 13.74
C ILE A 125 8.74 -29.57 14.32
N VAL A 126 9.08 -30.36 15.34
CA VAL A 126 8.11 -31.23 16.03
C VAL A 126 7.46 -30.42 17.16
N LEU A 127 6.20 -30.02 16.96
CA LEU A 127 5.42 -29.37 18.01
C LEU A 127 4.81 -30.43 18.91
N ARG A 128 5.23 -30.47 20.18
CA ARG A 128 4.57 -31.26 21.22
C ARG A 128 3.37 -30.45 21.72
N THR A 129 2.20 -30.65 21.12
CA THR A 129 0.95 -30.13 21.69
C THR A 129 0.61 -30.93 22.94
N GLU A 130 0.44 -30.25 24.08
CA GLU A 130 -0.30 -30.84 25.21
C GLU A 130 -1.76 -30.99 24.77
N ALA A 131 -2.11 -32.16 24.25
CA ALA A 131 -3.49 -32.57 24.21
C ALA A 131 -3.97 -32.65 25.67
N THR A 132 -4.96 -31.83 26.01
CA THR A 132 -5.73 -31.90 27.25
C THR A 132 -6.07 -33.36 27.54
N ARG A 133 -5.36 -33.97 28.50
CA ARG A 133 -5.87 -35.15 29.21
C ARG A 133 -6.91 -34.65 30.21
N GLU A 134 -8.11 -34.36 29.72
CA GLU A 134 -9.28 -34.45 30.59
C GLU A 134 -9.43 -35.92 30.99
N LYS A 135 -9.44 -36.13 32.31
CA LYS A 135 -9.69 -37.40 32.98
C LYS A 135 -11.10 -37.36 33.54
#